data_AF-A0A7G2CGM0-F1
#
_entry.id   AF-A0A7G2CGM0-F1
#
_cell.length_a   1.000
_cell.length_b   1.000
_cell.length_c   1.000
_cell.angle_alpha   90.00
_cell.angle_beta   90.00
_cell.angle_gamma   90.00
#
_symmetry.space_group_name_H-M   'P 1'
#
loop_
_entity.id
_entity.type
_entity.pdbx_description
1 polymer ?
#
loop_
_entity_poly.entity_id
_entity_poly.type
_entity_poly.pdbx_seq_one_letter_code
_entity_poly.pdbx_strand_id
1 'polypeptide(L)'
;MDGTVQRALVGARSTFGGPDVQRVGIHFMVVFSFFHFLFVLLACVLSQIDVNGGGCFTYWGYKEECDNTSYTTRPDLFADKTAKNNFRAAAAFSIFSILLGVLLIGASWLLCCRLRRAIRIAKRKAVNHAQAKSKGGKSHYSRLDDIPNEDVAELTAKEEGEGEGGAHVQPVFAVGLIKWITVAIMSGGCLCGLICWAIMAGTYSSRAHSVQILLGKGAVVAGEKRDTSYGVGFGLQLTSWLLELIMVVLFSILI
;
A
#
# COMPACT_ATOMS: atom_id res chain seq x y z
N MET A 1 30.33 -23.50 2.39
CA MET A 1 29.06 -23.17 1.69
C MET A 1 29.37 -22.13 0.64
N ASP A 2 29.11 -22.48 -0.61
CA ASP A 2 29.76 -21.91 -1.79
C ASP A 2 29.00 -20.68 -2.32
N GLY A 3 29.68 -19.53 -2.41
CA GLY A 3 29.10 -18.24 -2.82
C GLY A 3 28.57 -18.22 -4.26
N THR A 4 28.85 -19.29 -5.01
CA THR A 4 28.41 -19.52 -6.40
C THR A 4 26.93 -19.88 -6.47
N VAL A 5 26.41 -20.62 -5.48
CA VAL A 5 24.98 -21.02 -5.43
C VAL A 5 24.07 -19.83 -5.09
N GLN A 6 24.58 -18.88 -4.30
CA GLN A 6 23.83 -17.70 -3.90
C GLN A 6 23.63 -16.71 -5.06
N ARG A 7 24.53 -16.70 -6.06
CA ARG A 7 24.34 -15.91 -7.30
C ARG A 7 23.35 -16.56 -8.26
N ALA A 8 23.29 -17.90 -8.31
CA ALA A 8 22.39 -18.63 -9.20
C ALA A 8 20.91 -18.49 -8.77
N LEU A 9 20.62 -18.50 -7.47
CA LEU A 9 19.25 -18.30 -6.94
C LEU A 9 18.74 -16.85 -7.07
N VAL A 10 19.63 -15.87 -7.23
CA VAL A 10 19.28 -14.46 -7.46
C VAL A 10 19.08 -14.17 -8.96
N GLY A 11 19.67 -14.98 -9.85
CA GLY A 11 19.66 -14.76 -11.31
C GLY A 11 18.38 -15.22 -12.04
N ALA A 12 17.58 -16.10 -11.45
CA ALA A 12 16.34 -16.59 -12.07
C ALA A 12 15.12 -15.78 -11.64
N ARG A 13 15.12 -14.47 -11.91
CA ARG A 13 13.90 -13.65 -11.86
C ARG A 13 13.53 -13.14 -13.22
N SER A 14 12.61 -13.87 -13.84
CA SER A 14 11.78 -13.40 -14.94
C SER A 14 11.05 -12.12 -14.53
N THR A 15 11.67 -10.98 -14.81
CA THR A 15 10.96 -9.69 -14.83
C THR A 15 10.10 -9.75 -16.09
N PHE A 16 8.81 -10.10 -15.95
CA PHE A 16 7.89 -10.22 -17.07
C PHE A 16 7.53 -8.85 -17.69
N GLY A 17 8.02 -7.75 -17.09
CA GLY A 17 7.84 -6.40 -17.58
C GLY A 17 9.16 -5.81 -18.08
N GLY A 18 9.14 -5.28 -19.31
CA GLY A 18 10.20 -4.41 -19.78
C GLY A 18 10.34 -3.13 -18.93
N PRO A 19 11.37 -2.29 -19.17
CA PRO A 19 11.63 -1.07 -18.40
C PRO A 19 10.43 -0.14 -18.25
N ASP A 20 9.57 -0.09 -19.26
CA ASP A 20 8.35 0.74 -19.26
C ASP A 20 7.29 0.20 -18.31
N VAL A 21 7.09 -1.11 -18.25
CA VAL A 21 6.15 -1.77 -17.34
C VAL A 21 6.57 -1.53 -15.89
N GLN A 22 7.88 -1.62 -15.60
CA GLN A 22 8.40 -1.34 -14.26
C GLN A 22 8.17 0.12 -13.84
N ARG A 23 8.41 1.08 -14.76
CA ARG A 23 8.18 2.50 -14.49
C ARG A 23 6.71 2.79 -14.18
N VAL A 24 5.83 2.26 -15.03
CA VAL A 24 4.38 2.40 -14.88
C VAL A 24 3.94 1.79 -13.56
N GLY A 25 4.39 0.56 -13.24
CA GLY A 25 4.09 -0.12 -11.98
C GLY A 25 4.48 0.68 -10.73
N ILE A 26 5.65 1.34 -10.74
CA ILE A 26 6.09 2.19 -9.62
C ILE A 26 5.17 3.41 -9.44
N HIS A 27 4.66 3.99 -10.53
CA HIS A 27 3.76 5.16 -10.44
C HIS A 27 2.37 4.76 -9.93
N PHE A 28 1.83 3.65 -10.47
CA PHE A 28 0.62 3.04 -9.94
C PHE A 28 0.76 2.76 -8.45
N MET A 29 1.91 2.23 -8.03
CA MET A 29 2.13 1.91 -6.62
C MET A 29 2.02 3.13 -5.72
N VAL A 30 2.67 4.24 -6.07
CA VAL A 30 2.60 5.49 -5.29
C VAL A 30 1.16 5.98 -5.15
N VAL A 31 0.39 5.99 -6.25
CA VAL A 31 -1.00 6.47 -6.25
C VAL A 31 -1.90 5.58 -5.41
N PHE A 32 -1.84 4.27 -5.63
CA PHE A 32 -2.68 3.32 -4.89
C PHE A 32 -2.29 3.24 -3.41
N SER A 33 -1.00 3.31 -3.06
CA SER A 33 -0.57 3.36 -1.66
C SER A 33 -1.08 4.59 -0.93
N PHE A 34 -1.21 5.74 -1.61
CA PHE A 34 -1.80 6.94 -1.04
C PHE A 34 -3.30 6.74 -0.74
N PHE A 35 -4.08 6.24 -1.70
CA PHE A 35 -5.51 5.99 -1.49
C PHE A 35 -5.76 4.90 -0.45
N HIS A 36 -4.97 3.83 -0.47
CA HIS A 36 -4.98 2.79 0.55
C HIS A 36 -4.81 3.40 1.95
N PHE A 37 -3.75 4.17 2.17
CA PHE A 37 -3.50 4.81 3.45
C PHE A 37 -4.65 5.74 3.87
N LEU A 38 -5.17 6.54 2.94
CA LEU A 38 -6.32 7.40 3.20
C LEU A 38 -7.55 6.58 3.65
N PHE A 39 -7.84 5.46 2.99
CA PHE A 39 -8.96 4.60 3.35
C PHE A 39 -8.76 3.92 4.71
N VAL A 40 -7.55 3.42 5.01
CA VAL A 40 -7.24 2.90 6.37
C VAL A 40 -7.44 3.98 7.43
N LEU A 41 -6.95 5.20 7.17
CA LEU A 41 -7.05 6.30 8.13
C LEU A 41 -8.50 6.71 8.37
N LEU A 42 -9.28 6.85 7.29
CA LEU A 42 -10.71 7.18 7.37
C LEU A 42 -11.51 6.06 8.02
N ALA A 43 -11.26 4.80 7.67
CA ALA A 43 -11.89 3.66 8.31
C ALA A 43 -11.61 3.64 9.83
N CYS A 44 -10.40 4.00 10.25
CA CYS A 44 -10.04 4.03 11.67
C CYS A 44 -10.85 5.06 12.49
N VAL A 45 -11.24 6.18 11.90
CA VAL A 45 -11.94 7.27 12.59
C VAL A 45 -13.47 7.24 12.40
N LEU A 46 -13.95 6.58 11.34
CA LEU A 46 -15.37 6.50 11.00
C LEU A 46 -16.08 5.34 11.71
N SER A 47 -17.42 5.37 11.66
CA SER A 47 -18.26 4.31 12.21
C SER A 47 -18.08 3.00 11.45
N GLN A 48 -17.95 1.92 12.21
CA GLN A 48 -17.80 0.56 11.68
C GLN A 48 -19.16 -0.17 11.66
N ILE A 49 -19.97 0.06 12.69
CA ILE A 49 -21.33 -0.48 12.78
C ILE A 49 -22.23 0.67 13.20
N ASP A 50 -23.24 0.96 12.39
CA ASP A 50 -24.26 1.96 12.67
C ASP A 50 -25.47 1.28 13.32
N VAL A 51 -26.04 1.95 14.31
CA VAL A 51 -27.20 1.49 15.09
C VAL A 51 -28.36 2.44 14.82
N ASN A 52 -29.55 1.90 14.59
CA ASN A 52 -30.76 2.70 14.45
C ASN A 52 -30.99 3.50 15.74
N GLY A 53 -31.29 4.80 15.58
CA GLY A 53 -31.35 5.75 16.69
C GLY A 53 -30.14 6.69 16.81
N GLY A 54 -29.21 6.64 15.84
CA GLY A 54 -28.11 7.61 15.72
C GLY A 54 -26.82 7.20 16.44
N GLY A 55 -26.80 6.02 17.06
CA GLY A 55 -25.61 5.47 17.71
C GLY A 55 -24.70 4.69 16.75
N CYS A 56 -23.44 4.53 17.11
CA CYS A 56 -22.50 3.71 16.34
C CYS A 56 -21.35 3.17 17.18
N PHE A 57 -20.74 2.12 16.64
CA PHE A 57 -19.50 1.55 17.12
C PHE A 57 -18.35 1.93 16.20
N THR A 58 -17.26 2.40 16.80
CA THR A 58 -15.95 2.56 16.14
C THR A 58 -14.97 1.57 16.77
N TYR A 59 -13.74 1.49 16.28
CA TYR A 59 -12.69 0.70 16.95
C TYR A 59 -12.41 1.17 18.39
N TRP A 60 -12.74 2.42 18.69
CA TRP A 60 -12.42 3.09 19.94
C TRP A 60 -13.55 3.07 20.97
N GLY A 61 -14.71 2.49 20.63
CA GLY A 61 -15.83 2.37 21.55
C GLY A 61 -17.20 2.63 20.93
N TYR A 62 -18.18 2.85 21.80
CA TYR A 62 -19.56 3.17 21.44
C TYR A 62 -19.86 4.65 21.61
N LYS A 63 -20.61 5.19 20.66
CA LYS A 63 -21.21 6.53 20.70
C LYS A 63 -22.72 6.40 20.62
N GLU A 64 -23.43 7.08 21.50
CA GLU A 64 -24.88 7.20 21.45
C GLU A 64 -25.34 8.11 20.32
N GLU A 65 -24.54 9.15 20.01
CA GLU A 65 -24.71 10.03 18.85
C GLU A 65 -23.43 10.02 18.02
N CYS A 66 -23.49 9.52 16.78
CA CYS A 66 -22.32 9.39 15.90
C CYS A 66 -21.68 10.72 15.52
N ASP A 67 -22.48 11.78 15.49
CA ASP A 67 -22.04 13.14 15.15
C ASP A 67 -21.23 13.79 16.27
N ASN A 68 -21.26 13.22 17.48
CA ASN A 68 -20.50 13.71 18.61
C ASN A 68 -19.04 13.19 18.59
N THR A 69 -18.10 14.00 19.06
CA THR A 69 -16.69 13.63 19.20
C THR A 69 -16.43 12.81 20.46
N SER A 70 -17.32 12.88 21.45
CA SER A 70 -17.20 12.17 22.72
C SER A 70 -17.73 10.73 22.66
N TYR A 71 -17.07 9.81 23.36
CA TYR A 71 -17.49 8.41 23.48
C TYR A 71 -18.35 8.23 24.72
N THR A 72 -19.58 7.74 24.54
CA THR A 72 -20.49 7.37 25.63
C THR A 72 -19.92 6.20 26.44
N THR A 73 -19.33 5.22 25.76
CA THR A 73 -18.75 4.05 26.42
C THR A 73 -17.47 3.62 25.74
N ARG A 74 -16.37 3.68 26.48
CA ARG A 74 -15.07 3.18 26.03
C ARG A 74 -15.03 1.64 26.12
N PRO A 75 -14.21 0.95 25.32
CA PRO A 75 -14.11 -0.51 25.31
C PRO A 75 -13.83 -1.12 26.68
N ASP A 76 -13.14 -0.37 27.55
CA ASP A 76 -12.81 -0.81 28.91
C ASP A 76 -14.02 -0.95 29.84
N LEU A 77 -15.11 -0.25 29.52
CA LEU A 77 -16.35 -0.21 30.29
C LEU A 77 -17.40 -1.21 29.75
N PHE A 78 -17.09 -1.97 28.70
CA PHE A 78 -17.98 -3.03 28.23
C PHE A 78 -18.12 -4.13 29.28
N ALA A 79 -19.35 -4.55 29.54
CA ALA A 79 -19.64 -5.61 30.51
C ALA A 79 -19.16 -6.99 30.02
N ASP A 80 -19.26 -7.24 28.71
CA ASP A 80 -18.75 -8.45 28.09
C ASP A 80 -17.23 -8.37 27.87
N LYS A 81 -16.51 -9.31 28.49
CA LYS A 81 -15.06 -9.47 28.37
C LYS A 81 -14.63 -9.81 26.94
N THR A 82 -15.43 -10.59 26.21
CA THR A 82 -15.09 -11.02 24.85
C THR A 82 -15.10 -9.82 23.91
N ALA A 83 -16.19 -9.06 23.92
CA ALA A 83 -16.26 -7.82 23.17
C ALA A 83 -15.19 -6.82 23.58
N LYS A 84 -14.95 -6.62 24.88
CA LYS A 84 -13.86 -5.76 25.36
C LYS A 84 -12.50 -6.14 24.75
N ASN A 85 -12.14 -7.42 24.75
CA ASN A 85 -10.89 -7.90 24.17
C ASN A 85 -10.86 -7.74 22.65
N ASN A 86 -11.97 -8.02 21.97
CA ASN A 86 -12.09 -7.86 20.52
C ASN A 86 -11.88 -6.40 20.09
N PHE A 87 -12.55 -5.44 20.71
CA PHE A 87 -12.38 -4.01 20.37
C PHE A 87 -10.97 -3.50 20.69
N ARG A 88 -10.36 -3.94 21.80
CA ARG A 88 -8.96 -3.63 22.11
C ARG A 88 -7.99 -4.16 21.05
N ALA A 89 -8.19 -5.41 20.62
CA ALA A 89 -7.39 -6.01 19.57
C ALA A 89 -7.59 -5.28 18.24
N ALA A 90 -8.84 -5.01 17.85
CA ALA A 90 -9.15 -4.27 16.62
C ALA A 90 -8.52 -2.87 16.61
N ALA A 91 -8.57 -2.14 17.72
CA ALA A 91 -7.90 -0.85 17.86
C ALA A 91 -6.38 -0.99 17.68
N ALA A 92 -5.73 -1.94 18.36
CA ALA A 92 -4.29 -2.16 18.24
C ALA A 92 -3.85 -2.52 16.81
N PHE A 93 -4.55 -3.46 16.16
CA PHE A 93 -4.26 -3.84 14.79
C PHE A 93 -4.53 -2.70 13.79
N SER A 94 -5.49 -1.82 14.08
CA SER A 94 -5.75 -0.65 13.22
C SER A 94 -4.60 0.36 13.29
N ILE A 95 -3.99 0.54 14.47
CA ILE A 95 -2.78 1.37 14.63
C ILE A 95 -1.62 0.74 13.85
N PHE A 96 -1.41 -0.57 13.96
CA PHE A 96 -0.37 -1.25 13.17
C PHE A 96 -0.61 -1.12 11.66
N SER A 97 -1.86 -1.23 11.20
CA SER A 97 -2.22 -1.03 9.80
C SER A 97 -1.91 0.40 9.33
N ILE A 98 -2.20 1.43 10.14
CA ILE A 98 -1.82 2.82 9.85
C ILE A 98 -0.30 2.97 9.74
N LEU A 99 0.46 2.43 10.72
CA LEU A 99 1.92 2.52 10.72
C LEU A 99 2.53 1.84 9.49
N LEU A 100 2.04 0.65 9.14
CA LEU A 100 2.46 -0.08 7.93
C LEU A 100 2.06 0.68 6.66
N GLY A 101 0.91 1.34 6.64
CA GLY A 101 0.49 2.23 5.54
C GLY A 101 1.44 3.42 5.34
N VAL A 102 1.90 4.06 6.43
CA VAL A 102 2.92 5.12 6.34
C VAL A 102 4.24 4.58 5.79
N LEU A 103 4.68 3.41 6.29
CA LEU A 103 5.88 2.74 5.79
C LEU A 103 5.76 2.37 4.31
N LEU A 104 4.58 1.96 3.85
CA LEU A 104 4.30 1.65 2.45
C LEU A 104 4.38 2.88 1.55
N ILE A 105 3.79 4.01 1.98
CA ILE A 105 3.96 5.29 1.25
C ILE A 105 5.44 5.67 1.20
N GLY A 106 6.16 5.57 2.32
CA GLY A 106 7.59 5.86 2.40
C GLY A 106 8.43 4.99 1.45
N ALA A 107 8.20 3.68 1.46
CA ALA A 107 8.85 2.73 0.55
C ALA A 107 8.54 3.06 -0.92
N SER A 108 7.29 3.40 -1.23
CA SER A 108 6.86 3.78 -2.57
C SER A 108 7.50 5.06 -3.06
N TRP A 109 7.58 6.06 -2.19
CA TRP A 109 8.29 7.31 -2.45
C TRP A 109 9.78 7.07 -2.71
N LEU A 110 10.44 6.26 -1.88
CA LEU A 110 11.84 5.89 -2.05
C LEU A 110 12.11 5.17 -3.37
N LEU A 111 11.26 4.21 -3.75
CA LEU A 111 11.34 3.51 -5.05
C LEU A 111 11.22 4.48 -6.23
N CYS A 112 10.26 5.40 -6.18
CA CYS A 112 10.12 6.47 -7.17
C CYS A 112 11.37 7.37 -7.25
N CYS A 113 11.92 7.77 -6.11
CA CYS A 113 13.13 8.58 -6.06
C CYS A 113 14.35 7.86 -6.64
N ARG A 114 14.52 6.56 -6.34
CA ARG A 114 15.62 5.75 -6.88
C ARG A 114 15.48 5.55 -8.39
N LEU A 115 14.28 5.31 -8.89
CA LEU A 115 14.00 5.23 -10.33
C LEU A 115 14.38 6.54 -11.03
N ARG A 116 13.90 7.68 -10.51
CA ARG A 116 14.24 9.01 -11.05
C ARG A 116 15.74 9.29 -11.01
N ARG A 117 16.46 8.81 -9.99
CA ARG A 117 17.91 8.95 -9.92
C ARG A 117 18.63 8.09 -10.97
N ALA A 118 18.18 6.85 -11.18
CA ALA A 118 18.76 5.95 -12.19
C ALA A 118 18.62 6.53 -13.60
N ILE A 119 17.43 7.03 -13.95
CA ILE A 119 17.16 7.68 -15.25
C ILE A 119 18.08 8.89 -15.47
N ARG A 120 18.26 9.74 -14.45
CA ARG A 120 19.16 10.90 -14.53
C ARG A 120 20.62 10.50 -14.76
N ILE A 121 21.08 9.40 -14.16
CA ILE A 121 22.44 8.90 -14.36
C ILE A 121 22.61 8.34 -15.79
N ALA A 122 21.64 7.58 -16.28
CA ALA A 122 21.65 7.05 -17.65
C ALA A 122 21.70 8.19 -18.68
N LYS A 123 20.84 9.21 -18.52
CA LYS A 123 20.81 10.39 -19.39
C LYS A 123 22.15 11.12 -19.45
N ARG A 124 22.82 11.30 -18.30
CA ARG A 124 24.16 11.93 -18.25
C ARG A 124 25.21 11.14 -19.01
N LYS A 125 25.19 9.80 -18.93
CA LYS A 125 26.13 8.96 -19.68
C LYS A 125 25.90 9.09 -21.18
N ALA A 126 24.64 8.99 -21.64
CA ALA A 126 24.30 9.14 -23.06
C ALA A 126 24.79 10.48 -23.64
N VAL A 127 24.60 11.58 -22.91
CA VAL A 127 25.09 12.91 -23.34
C VAL A 127 26.61 12.97 -23.41
N ASN A 128 27.31 12.45 -22.41
CA ASN A 128 28.78 12.43 -22.43
C ASN A 128 29.33 11.60 -23.59
N HIS A 129 28.69 10.48 -23.93
CA HIS A 129 29.06 9.64 -25.09
C HIS A 129 28.78 10.36 -26.42
N ALA A 130 27.62 11.00 -26.57
CA ALA A 130 27.29 11.80 -27.74
C ALA A 130 28.28 12.96 -27.95
N GLN A 131 28.66 13.64 -26.87
CA GLN A 131 29.68 14.71 -26.90
C GLN A 131 31.08 14.17 -27.25
N ALA A 132 31.45 12.98 -26.77
CA ALA A 132 32.74 12.37 -27.10
C ALA A 132 32.86 12.03 -28.60
N LYS A 133 31.78 11.49 -29.23
CA LYS A 133 31.74 11.24 -30.68
C LYS A 133 31.74 12.53 -31.52
N SER A 134 31.14 13.60 -30.99
CA SER A 134 31.02 14.90 -31.67
C SER A 134 32.30 15.73 -31.73
N LYS A 135 33.45 15.28 -31.19
CA LYS A 135 34.73 16.01 -31.31
C LYS A 135 35.20 16.30 -32.75
N GLY A 136 34.49 15.83 -33.79
CA GLY A 136 34.66 16.23 -35.20
C GLY A 136 33.54 17.08 -35.84
N GLY A 137 32.46 17.43 -35.14
CA GLY A 137 31.32 18.17 -35.73
C GLY A 137 30.43 18.86 -34.68
N LYS A 138 29.89 20.05 -35.00
CA LYS A 138 29.11 20.92 -34.10
C LYS A 138 27.91 20.18 -33.47
N SER A 139 28.01 19.73 -32.21
CA SER A 139 26.85 19.20 -31.47
C SER A 139 25.90 20.33 -31.06
N HIS A 140 24.61 20.10 -31.29
CA HIS A 140 23.53 21.06 -31.11
C HIS A 140 22.83 20.95 -29.73
N TYR A 141 23.25 20.04 -28.85
CA TYR A 141 22.67 19.86 -27.51
C TYR A 141 23.58 20.40 -26.41
N SER A 142 23.20 21.55 -25.83
CA SER A 142 23.94 22.21 -24.74
C SER A 142 23.39 21.93 -23.34
N ARG A 143 22.14 21.44 -23.19
CA ARG A 143 21.50 21.19 -21.89
C ARG A 143 20.87 19.81 -21.77
N LEU A 144 20.98 19.20 -20.58
CA LEU A 144 20.46 17.87 -20.27
C LEU A 144 18.92 17.81 -20.33
N ASP A 145 18.24 18.92 -20.07
CA ASP A 145 16.77 18.96 -20.00
C ASP A 145 16.12 18.98 -21.39
N ASP A 146 16.86 19.38 -22.42
CA ASP A 146 16.34 19.58 -23.78
C ASP A 146 16.17 18.26 -24.55
N ILE A 147 16.77 17.16 -24.08
CA ILE A 147 16.69 15.86 -24.76
C ILE A 147 15.38 15.15 -24.37
N PRO A 148 14.45 14.92 -25.31
CA PRO A 148 13.24 14.13 -25.08
C PRO A 148 13.58 12.74 -24.51
N ASN A 149 12.71 12.18 -23.66
CA ASN A 149 12.95 10.83 -23.12
C ASN A 149 12.98 9.76 -24.23
N GLU A 150 12.28 10.00 -25.34
CA GLU A 150 12.23 9.14 -26.53
C GLU A 150 13.58 9.08 -27.23
N ASP A 151 14.21 10.24 -27.48
CA ASP A 151 15.55 10.33 -28.08
C ASP A 151 16.62 9.63 -27.23
N VAL A 152 16.50 9.66 -25.90
CA VAL A 152 17.43 8.92 -25.03
C VAL A 152 17.29 7.42 -25.27
N ALA A 153 16.05 6.91 -25.34
CA ALA A 153 15.80 5.49 -25.59
C ALA A 153 16.31 5.06 -26.96
N GLU A 154 16.08 5.87 -28.00
CA GLU A 154 16.56 5.63 -29.36
C GLU A 154 18.09 5.69 -29.44
N LEU A 155 18.74 6.65 -28.77
CA LEU A 155 20.20 6.73 -28.70
C LEU A 155 20.82 5.50 -28.02
N THR A 156 20.19 4.98 -26.95
CA THR A 156 20.62 3.71 -26.36
C THR A 156 20.39 2.53 -27.30
N ALA A 157 19.24 2.45 -27.97
CA ALA A 157 18.92 1.36 -28.90
C ALA A 157 19.80 1.37 -30.15
N LYS A 158 20.25 2.55 -30.61
CA LYS A 158 21.11 2.68 -31.78
C LYS A 158 22.56 2.28 -31.50
N GLU A 159 23.06 2.45 -30.27
CA GLU A 159 24.34 1.88 -29.86
C GLU A 159 24.30 0.35 -29.73
N GLU A 160 23.13 -0.25 -29.55
CA GLU A 160 22.96 -1.71 -29.54
C GLU A 160 23.11 -2.34 -30.94
N GLY A 161 22.95 -1.57 -32.01
CA GLY A 161 23.00 -2.07 -33.39
C GLY A 161 24.38 -2.05 -34.07
N GLU A 162 25.34 -1.25 -33.59
CA GLU A 162 26.65 -1.06 -34.25
C GLU A 162 27.85 -1.66 -33.50
N GLY A 163 27.64 -2.29 -32.34
CA GLY A 163 28.72 -2.89 -31.54
C GLY A 163 28.72 -4.42 -31.55
N GLU A 164 29.45 -5.05 -32.47
CA GLU A 164 29.79 -6.48 -32.37
C GLU A 164 30.54 -6.75 -31.04
N GLY A 165 29.91 -7.52 -30.14
CA GLY A 165 30.58 -8.16 -28.99
C GLY A 165 30.49 -7.45 -27.63
N GLY A 166 29.78 -6.33 -27.51
CA GLY A 166 29.59 -5.63 -26.23
C GLY A 166 28.41 -6.16 -25.43
N ALA A 167 28.66 -6.88 -24.33
CA ALA A 167 27.63 -7.36 -23.41
C ALA A 167 26.63 -6.25 -23.07
N HIS A 168 25.36 -6.49 -23.41
CA HIS A 168 24.22 -5.60 -23.23
C HIS A 168 24.06 -5.17 -21.75
N VAL A 169 24.67 -4.05 -21.37
CA VAL A 169 24.55 -3.48 -20.02
C VAL A 169 23.27 -2.66 -19.95
N GLN A 170 22.12 -3.34 -20.01
CA GLN A 170 20.92 -2.73 -19.47
C GLN A 170 21.17 -2.49 -17.97
N PRO A 171 20.89 -1.29 -17.44
CA PRO A 171 20.95 -1.06 -16.01
C PRO A 171 19.79 -1.81 -15.36
N VAL A 172 19.95 -3.13 -15.16
CA VAL A 172 19.04 -3.96 -14.39
C VAL A 172 19.11 -3.41 -12.98
N PHE A 173 18.11 -2.60 -12.64
CA PHE A 173 17.97 -2.07 -11.29
C PHE A 173 17.80 -3.29 -10.38
N ALA A 174 18.80 -3.57 -9.55
CA ALA A 174 18.72 -4.65 -8.56
C ALA A 174 17.72 -4.24 -7.46
N VAL A 175 16.42 -4.36 -7.75
CA VAL A 175 15.32 -4.07 -6.80
C VAL A 175 15.35 -5.05 -5.62
N GLY A 176 16.10 -6.16 -5.74
CA GLY A 176 15.96 -7.40 -4.98
C GLY A 176 15.54 -7.22 -3.52
N LEU A 177 16.35 -6.52 -2.71
CA LEU A 177 16.07 -6.36 -1.28
C LEU A 177 14.89 -5.42 -1.00
N ILE A 178 14.82 -4.27 -1.67
CA ILE A 178 13.75 -3.27 -1.45
C ILE A 178 12.39 -3.83 -1.88
N LYS A 179 12.35 -4.61 -2.97
CA LYS A 179 11.16 -5.34 -3.41
C LYS A 179 10.61 -6.21 -2.28
N TRP A 180 11.47 -7.04 -1.68
CA TRP A 180 11.05 -7.95 -0.63
C TRP A 180 10.61 -7.24 0.65
N ILE A 181 11.29 -6.15 1.02
CA ILE A 181 10.87 -5.32 2.15
C ILE A 181 9.48 -4.73 1.88
N THR A 182 9.24 -4.23 0.67
CA THR A 182 7.94 -3.65 0.28
C THR A 182 6.84 -4.71 0.33
N VAL A 183 7.07 -5.90 -0.24
CA VAL A 183 6.14 -7.04 -0.16
C VAL A 183 5.86 -7.44 1.29
N ALA A 184 6.88 -7.49 2.16
CA ALA A 184 6.71 -7.83 3.56
C ALA A 184 5.86 -6.78 4.31
N ILE A 185 6.07 -5.49 4.03
CA ILE A 185 5.24 -4.40 4.60
C ILE A 185 3.78 -4.55 4.16
N MET A 186 3.53 -4.77 2.86
CA MET A 186 2.17 -4.95 2.32
C MET A 186 1.48 -6.19 2.87
N SER A 187 2.19 -7.32 2.98
CA SER A 187 1.64 -8.54 3.58
C SER A 187 1.29 -8.34 5.05
N GLY A 188 2.13 -7.61 5.80
CA GLY A 188 1.84 -7.25 7.19
C GLY A 188 0.63 -6.32 7.32
N GLY A 189 0.52 -5.32 6.44
CA GLY A 189 -0.60 -4.38 6.39
C GLY A 189 -1.91 -5.10 6.10
N CYS A 190 -1.89 -5.98 5.10
CA CYS A 190 -3.01 -6.80 4.67
C CYS A 190 -3.50 -7.72 5.80
N LEU A 191 -2.58 -8.39 6.50
CA LEU A 191 -2.93 -9.23 7.65
C LEU A 191 -3.55 -8.43 8.79
N CYS A 192 -2.96 -7.29 9.17
CA CYS A 192 -3.50 -6.44 10.24
C CYS A 192 -4.90 -5.91 9.87
N GLY A 193 -5.07 -5.44 8.63
CA GLY A 193 -6.34 -4.94 8.12
C GLY A 193 -7.42 -6.03 8.08
N LEU A 194 -7.06 -7.25 7.66
CA LEU A 194 -7.97 -8.40 7.65
C LEU A 194 -8.40 -8.78 9.07
N ILE A 195 -7.48 -8.79 10.04
CA ILE A 195 -7.80 -9.10 11.44
C ILE A 195 -8.77 -8.05 12.00
N CYS A 196 -8.52 -6.76 11.81
CA CYS A 196 -9.45 -5.69 12.22
C CYS A 196 -10.84 -5.89 11.63
N TRP A 197 -10.90 -6.11 10.32
CA TRP A 197 -12.16 -6.30 9.60
C TRP A 197 -12.91 -7.54 10.09
N ALA A 198 -12.21 -8.68 10.27
CA ALA A 198 -12.79 -9.93 10.74
C ALA A 198 -13.34 -9.82 12.16
N ILE A 199 -12.65 -9.09 13.05
CA ILE A 199 -13.15 -8.82 14.40
C ILE A 199 -14.46 -8.02 14.36
N MET A 200 -14.56 -7.00 13.51
CA MET A 200 -15.78 -6.20 13.39
C MET A 200 -16.92 -7.00 12.75
N ALA A 201 -16.63 -7.78 11.71
CA ALA A 201 -17.60 -8.68 11.08
C ALA A 201 -18.12 -9.75 12.07
N GLY A 202 -17.22 -10.36 12.85
CA GLY A 202 -17.57 -11.34 13.88
C GLY A 202 -18.33 -10.73 15.05
N THR A 203 -18.01 -9.49 15.41
CA THR A 203 -18.77 -8.73 16.40
C THR A 203 -20.18 -8.43 15.89
N TYR A 204 -20.32 -8.06 14.61
CA TYR A 204 -21.63 -7.84 13.98
C TYR A 204 -22.46 -9.13 13.93
N SER A 205 -21.88 -10.27 13.51
CA SER A 205 -22.60 -11.54 13.43
C SER A 205 -23.03 -12.06 14.80
N SER A 206 -22.17 -11.89 15.83
CA SER A 206 -22.48 -12.28 17.20
C SER A 206 -23.56 -11.40 17.83
N ARG A 207 -23.73 -10.16 17.34
CA ARG A 207 -24.69 -9.17 17.85
C ARG A 207 -26.07 -9.22 17.21
N ALA A 208 -26.34 -10.15 16.30
CA ALA A 208 -27.70 -10.46 15.88
C ALA A 208 -28.63 -10.81 17.07
N HIS A 209 -28.09 -11.01 18.28
CA HIS A 209 -28.87 -11.33 19.47
C HIS A 209 -28.89 -10.32 20.63
N SER A 210 -27.96 -9.35 20.81
CA SER A 210 -28.04 -8.40 21.96
C SER A 210 -26.97 -7.28 21.96
N VAL A 211 -27.29 -6.08 21.45
CA VAL A 211 -26.52 -4.85 21.74
C VAL A 211 -26.65 -4.43 23.21
N GLN A 212 -27.76 -4.80 23.85
CA GLN A 212 -28.10 -4.44 25.24
C GLN A 212 -27.13 -5.01 26.28
N ILE A 213 -26.60 -6.22 26.07
CA ILE A 213 -25.68 -6.88 27.01
C ILE A 213 -24.34 -6.14 27.11
N LEU A 214 -23.92 -5.44 26.04
CA LEU A 214 -22.61 -4.79 25.99
C LEU A 214 -22.50 -3.52 26.84
N LEU A 215 -23.58 -2.76 26.93
CA LEU A 215 -23.58 -1.46 27.61
C LEU A 215 -24.01 -1.56 29.08
N GLY A 216 -24.41 -2.75 29.55
CA GLY A 216 -24.69 -3.01 30.97
C GLY A 216 -25.84 -2.21 31.58
N LYS A 217 -26.58 -1.43 30.78
CA LYS A 217 -27.77 -0.69 31.21
C LYS A 217 -29.01 -1.37 30.63
N GLY A 218 -30.04 -1.56 31.46
CA GLY A 218 -31.36 -2.07 31.07
C GLY A 218 -32.14 -1.13 30.14
N ALA A 219 -31.49 -0.58 29.11
CA ALA A 219 -32.12 0.12 28.01
C ALA A 219 -32.75 -0.93 27.10
N VAL A 220 -34.04 -1.18 27.35
CA VAL A 220 -34.93 -1.97 26.49
C VAL A 220 -35.04 -1.24 25.15
N VAL A 221 -34.16 -1.55 24.22
CA VAL A 221 -34.43 -1.41 22.78
C VAL A 221 -34.71 -2.82 22.29
N ALA A 222 -35.81 -3.39 22.78
CA ALA A 222 -36.36 -4.63 22.26
C ALA A 222 -37.14 -4.27 20.99
N GLY A 223 -36.40 -3.97 19.92
CA GLY A 223 -36.92 -3.95 18.57
C GLY A 223 -36.59 -5.30 17.94
N GLU A 224 -37.60 -6.09 17.64
CA GLU A 224 -37.53 -7.43 17.03
C GLU A 224 -36.95 -7.45 15.59
N LYS A 225 -36.40 -6.32 15.12
CA LYS A 225 -35.80 -6.15 13.80
C LYS A 225 -34.33 -5.78 13.93
N ARG A 226 -33.53 -6.26 12.97
CA ARG A 226 -32.09 -5.96 12.86
C ARG A 226 -31.89 -4.44 12.77
N ASP A 227 -31.65 -3.81 13.90
CA ASP A 227 -31.47 -2.37 14.03
C ASP A 227 -30.01 -1.93 13.87
N THR A 228 -29.19 -2.76 13.21
CA THR A 228 -27.79 -2.44 12.94
C THR A 228 -27.45 -2.65 11.48
N SER A 229 -26.58 -1.80 10.97
CA SER A 229 -26.05 -1.87 9.61
C SER A 229 -24.54 -1.64 9.63
N TYR A 230 -23.85 -2.06 8.57
CA TYR A 230 -22.43 -1.76 8.43
C TYR A 230 -22.25 -0.27 8.15
N GLY A 231 -21.37 0.37 8.93
CA GLY A 231 -21.05 1.77 8.75
C GLY A 231 -20.07 2.01 7.60
N VAL A 232 -19.88 3.29 7.26
CA VAL A 232 -19.00 3.72 6.16
C VAL A 232 -17.55 3.27 6.37
N GLY A 233 -17.07 3.33 7.62
CA GLY A 233 -15.71 2.90 7.97
C GLY A 233 -15.46 1.42 7.71
N PHE A 234 -16.49 0.56 7.82
CA PHE A 234 -16.36 -0.87 7.51
C PHE A 234 -16.16 -1.11 6.00
N GLY A 235 -16.94 -0.41 5.17
CA GLY A 235 -16.81 -0.48 3.72
C GLY A 235 -15.46 0.07 3.22
N LEU A 236 -15.00 1.18 3.80
CA LEU A 236 -13.67 1.74 3.49
C LEU A 236 -12.53 0.79 3.88
N GLN A 237 -12.63 0.13 5.04
CA GLN A 237 -11.64 -0.86 5.46
C GLN A 237 -11.57 -2.03 4.48
N LEU A 238 -12.73 -2.57 4.05
CA LEU A 238 -12.79 -3.66 3.07
C LEU A 238 -12.22 -3.23 1.71
N THR A 239 -12.57 -2.03 1.26
CA THR A 239 -12.06 -1.45 0.00
C THR A 239 -10.54 -1.30 0.06
N SER A 240 -10.02 -0.78 1.18
CA SER A 240 -8.58 -0.65 1.42
C SER A 240 -7.89 -2.01 1.34
N TRP A 241 -8.43 -3.02 2.02
CA TRP A 241 -7.87 -4.37 2.02
C TRP A 241 -7.83 -4.99 0.62
N LEU A 242 -8.91 -4.83 -0.17
CA LEU A 242 -8.96 -5.29 -1.56
C LEU A 242 -7.93 -4.58 -2.45
N LEU A 243 -7.77 -3.26 -2.28
CA LEU A 243 -6.75 -2.48 -2.98
C LEU A 243 -5.35 -2.99 -2.65
N GLU A 244 -5.06 -3.27 -1.37
CA GLU A 244 -3.77 -3.80 -0.93
C GLU A 244 -3.50 -5.19 -1.52
N LEU A 245 -4.50 -6.06 -1.58
CA LEU A 245 -4.38 -7.40 -2.18
C LEU A 245 -4.06 -7.32 -3.67
N ILE A 246 -4.81 -6.50 -4.42
CA ILE A 246 -4.56 -6.26 -5.86
C ILE A 246 -3.13 -5.74 -6.04
N MET A 247 -2.72 -4.80 -5.20
CA MET A 247 -1.40 -4.21 -5.22
C MET A 247 -0.28 -5.23 -4.94
N VAL A 248 -0.45 -6.13 -3.97
CA VAL A 248 0.52 -7.19 -3.68
C VAL A 248 0.70 -8.10 -4.89
N VAL A 249 -0.40 -8.50 -5.53
CA VAL A 249 -0.37 -9.37 -6.72
C VAL A 249 0.32 -8.67 -7.88
N LEU A 250 -0.09 -7.43 -8.21
CA LEU A 250 0.51 -6.65 -9.29
C LEU A 250 2.00 -6.39 -9.04
N PHE A 251 2.38 -6.01 -7.82
CA PHE A 251 3.77 -5.73 -7.48
C PHE A 251 4.64 -6.99 -7.50
N SER A 252 4.09 -8.16 -7.14
CA SER A 252 4.81 -9.43 -7.16
C SER A 252 5.05 -9.96 -8.58
N ILE A 253 4.13 -9.67 -9.51
CA ILE A 253 4.20 -10.10 -10.92
C ILE A 253 5.04 -9.13 -11.77
N LEU A 254 4.86 -7.82 -11.58
CA LEU A 254 5.43 -6.79 -12.47
C LEU A 254 6.86 -6.39 -12.14
N ILE A 255 7.30 -6.62 -10.90
CA ILE A 255 8.62 -6.21 -10.35
C ILE A 255 9.21 -7.45 -9.69
#